data_AF-A0A937CF94-F1
#
_entry.id   AF-A0A937CF94-F1
#
_cell.length_a   1.000
_cell.length_b   1.000
_cell.length_c   1.000
_cell.angle_alpha   90.00
_cell.angle_beta   90.00
_cell.angle_gamma   90.00
#
_symmetry.space_group_name_H-M   'P 1'
#
loop_
_entity.id
_entity.type
_entity.pdbx_description
1 polymer ?
#
loop_
_entity_poly.entity_id
_entity_poly.type
_entity_poly.pdbx_seq_one_letter_code
_entity_poly.pdbx_strand_id
1 'polypeptide(L)'
;MADKKITAWYTANPVTLDPGDIVPVTENTGTTPATGAAKLSQLMFNRYKITPSVSSNDLIIAIKHLDGSDPSTDRPIYFKVGNSIRAVTAALSLTIADGTNTFNMGSPELGGKEQDLFLYVGYRAASSAVVLLCSRVPYANLYSDFSATATVDTYAAFSTAPASTDEVANIGRVAATLSLVATSYLWTVPTYTNKNLIQYPIFNTRQLTWSPVWTNLTVGNGTVTAYYEINMRQCKVFVDIVFGSTSSISGGIAHTTPFARSSVYGSATQQLGVARLLDSGTAGFAGVTQLNSSNSLTIIAQNAGSTYLFTASLSSTVPMTWTTSDSITHEGNYFI
;
A
#
# COMPACT_ATOMS: atom_id res chain seq x y z
N MET A 1 10.43 15.08 38.93
CA MET A 1 10.92 16.33 38.32
C MET A 1 10.16 16.55 37.04
N ALA A 2 9.21 17.49 37.01
CA ALA A 2 8.56 17.87 35.76
C ALA A 2 9.60 18.55 34.87
N ASP A 3 9.79 18.03 33.66
CA ASP A 3 10.75 18.56 32.69
C ASP A 3 10.34 19.99 32.33
N LYS A 4 11.10 20.98 32.82
CA LYS A 4 10.84 22.42 32.61
C LYS A 4 10.72 22.78 31.12
N LYS A 5 11.25 21.96 30.22
CA LYS A 5 11.16 22.16 28.76
C LYS A 5 9.76 21.95 28.20
N ILE A 6 9.01 20.98 28.76
CA ILE A 6 7.66 20.66 28.27
C ILE A 6 6.66 21.73 28.71
N THR A 7 6.76 22.20 29.96
CA THR A 7 5.88 23.25 30.48
C THR A 7 6.06 24.57 29.71
N ALA A 8 7.29 24.96 29.39
CA ALA A 8 7.57 26.17 28.63
C ALA A 8 6.97 26.14 27.21
N TRP A 9 6.95 24.97 26.55
CA TRP A 9 6.37 24.82 25.21
C TRP A 9 4.84 25.02 25.21
N TYR A 10 4.14 24.51 26.23
CA TYR A 10 2.68 24.67 26.34
C TYR A 10 2.23 26.08 26.74
N THR A 11 3.08 26.85 27.43
CA THR A 11 2.82 28.27 27.72
C THR A 11 3.01 29.12 26.48
N ALA A 12 3.97 28.77 25.62
CA ALA A 12 4.23 29.47 24.36
C ALA A 12 3.19 29.14 23.26
N ASN A 13 2.47 28.02 23.36
CA ASN A 13 1.51 27.54 22.36
C ASN A 13 0.18 27.13 23.01
N PRO A 14 -0.69 28.09 23.38
CA PRO A 14 -1.99 27.76 23.94
C PRO A 14 -2.87 27.05 22.90
N VAL A 15 -3.35 25.85 23.23
CA VAL A 15 -4.34 25.12 22.41
C VAL A 15 -5.72 25.54 22.87
N THR A 16 -6.47 26.24 22.01
CA THR A 16 -7.89 26.49 22.19
C THR A 16 -8.66 25.21 21.88
N LEU A 17 -9.60 24.83 22.74
CA LEU A 17 -10.46 23.65 22.54
C LEU A 17 -11.58 24.01 21.57
N ASP A 18 -11.72 23.23 20.49
CA ASP A 18 -12.77 23.44 19.49
C ASP A 18 -14.03 22.61 19.79
N PRO A 19 -15.21 23.02 19.29
CA PRO A 19 -16.43 22.21 19.36
C PRO A 19 -16.22 20.85 18.67
N GLY A 20 -16.25 19.76 19.44
CA GLY A 20 -16.00 18.39 18.96
C GLY A 20 -14.75 17.73 19.52
N ASP A 21 -13.88 18.49 20.21
CA ASP A 21 -12.81 17.90 21.02
C ASP A 21 -13.43 17.12 22.18
N ILE A 22 -13.03 15.85 22.37
CA ILE A 22 -13.35 15.10 23.59
C ILE A 22 -12.61 15.77 24.74
N VAL A 23 -13.31 16.64 25.45
CA VAL A 23 -12.83 17.22 26.70
C VAL A 23 -12.76 16.08 27.71
N PRO A 24 -11.59 15.78 28.32
CA PRO A 24 -11.59 14.90 29.47
C PRO A 24 -12.52 15.53 30.50
N VAL A 25 -13.52 14.78 30.99
CA VAL A 25 -14.37 15.22 32.09
C VAL A 25 -13.45 15.64 33.22
N THR A 26 -13.38 16.95 33.48
CA THR A 26 -12.68 17.47 34.63
C THR A 26 -13.48 17.00 35.84
N GLU A 27 -13.01 15.98 36.57
CA GLU A 27 -13.50 15.79 37.92
C GLU A 27 -13.26 17.09 38.68
N ASN A 28 -14.35 17.72 39.05
CA ASN A 28 -14.39 19.00 39.73
C ASN A 28 -13.96 18.79 41.19
N THR A 29 -12.69 18.47 41.41
CA THR A 29 -12.06 18.50 42.72
C THR A 29 -11.45 19.89 42.87
N GLY A 30 -12.11 20.70 43.70
CA GLY A 30 -11.70 22.08 43.95
C GLY A 30 -10.22 22.19 44.31
N THR A 31 -9.62 23.31 43.90
CA THR A 31 -8.22 23.72 44.00
C THR A 31 -7.31 23.32 42.83
N THR A 32 -7.27 24.26 41.87
CA THR A 32 -6.29 24.42 40.78
C THR A 32 -6.40 23.39 39.64
N PRO A 33 -6.96 23.75 38.47
CA PRO A 33 -7.04 22.82 37.35
C PRO A 33 -5.62 22.42 36.92
N ALA A 34 -5.35 21.12 36.94
CA ALA A 34 -4.14 20.53 36.37
C ALA A 34 -4.14 20.69 34.85
N THR A 35 -3.78 21.90 34.39
CA THR A 35 -3.73 22.33 32.97
C THR A 35 -2.69 21.59 32.13
N GLY A 36 -1.93 20.65 32.72
CA GLY A 36 -0.91 19.86 32.02
C GLY A 36 -1.34 18.45 31.61
N ALA A 37 -2.23 17.79 32.36
CA ALA A 37 -2.55 16.37 32.11
C ALA A 37 -3.56 16.17 30.98
N ALA A 38 -4.53 17.09 30.83
CA ALA A 38 -5.53 17.08 29.76
C ALA A 38 -4.94 17.37 28.36
N LYS A 39 -3.73 17.93 28.27
CA LYS A 39 -3.08 18.30 27.01
C LYS A 39 -2.25 17.17 26.40
N LEU A 40 -1.82 16.20 27.20
CA LEU A 40 -1.02 15.07 26.72
C LEU A 40 -1.89 14.02 26.01
N SER A 41 -3.12 13.79 26.49
CA SER A 41 -4.10 12.94 25.80
C SER A 41 -4.57 13.56 24.47
N GLN A 42 -4.60 14.88 24.37
CA GLN A 42 -4.96 15.61 23.14
C GLN A 42 -3.84 15.64 22.08
N LEU A 43 -2.60 15.35 22.46
CA LEU A 43 -1.48 15.13 21.53
C LEU A 43 -1.50 13.71 20.92
N MET A 44 -2.28 12.78 21.48
CA MET A 44 -2.31 11.37 21.08
C MET A 44 -3.49 10.97 20.18
N PHE A 45 -4.40 11.90 19.85
CA PHE A 45 -5.48 11.66 18.91
C PHE A 45 -5.33 12.56 17.67
N ASN A 46 -5.48 11.95 16.49
CA ASN A 46 -5.31 12.61 15.20
C ASN A 46 -6.32 13.75 15.02
N ARG A 47 -5.86 14.99 15.20
CA ARG A 47 -6.63 16.21 14.95
C ARG A 47 -6.73 16.59 13.47
N TYR A 48 -6.40 15.65 12.59
CA TYR A 48 -6.45 15.88 11.15
C TYR A 48 -7.41 14.92 10.48
N LYS A 49 -7.91 15.37 9.34
CA LYS A 49 -8.71 14.60 8.40
C LYS A 49 -8.03 14.64 7.04
N ILE A 50 -7.62 13.48 6.57
CA ILE A 50 -7.30 13.19 5.18
C ILE A 50 -8.61 13.32 4.39
N THR A 51 -8.60 14.23 3.43
CA THR A 51 -9.75 14.56 2.58
C THR A 51 -9.37 14.31 1.12
N PRO A 52 -9.56 13.09 0.63
CA PRO A 52 -9.33 12.74 -0.77
C PRO A 52 -10.55 13.13 -1.63
N SER A 53 -10.29 13.51 -2.87
CA SER A 53 -11.29 13.91 -3.86
C SER A 53 -10.74 13.74 -5.26
N VAL A 54 -11.62 13.80 -6.27
CA VAL A 54 -11.21 13.87 -7.67
C VAL A 54 -11.79 15.14 -8.28
N SER A 55 -10.94 15.89 -8.98
CA SER A 55 -11.35 17.07 -9.74
C SER A 55 -10.57 17.12 -11.04
N SER A 56 -11.24 17.40 -12.15
CA SER A 56 -10.62 17.34 -13.50
C SER A 56 -9.89 16.01 -13.78
N ASN A 57 -10.39 14.91 -13.22
CA ASN A 57 -9.80 13.56 -13.24
C ASN A 57 -8.50 13.39 -12.46
N ASP A 58 -8.00 14.42 -11.78
CA ASP A 58 -6.84 14.34 -10.90
C ASP A 58 -7.25 13.88 -9.50
N LEU A 59 -6.43 13.03 -8.88
CA LEU A 59 -6.58 12.67 -7.48
C LEU A 59 -6.01 13.79 -6.62
N ILE A 60 -6.86 14.43 -5.81
CA ILE A 60 -6.47 15.49 -4.87
C ILE A 60 -6.62 14.96 -3.45
N ILE A 61 -5.56 15.09 -2.66
CA ILE A 61 -5.53 14.69 -1.25
C ILE A 61 -5.17 15.91 -0.42
N ALA A 62 -6.03 16.29 0.52
CA ALA A 62 -5.81 17.41 1.41
C ALA A 62 -5.74 16.97 2.88
N ILE A 63 -4.94 17.70 3.67
CA ILE A 63 -4.92 17.61 5.13
C ILE A 63 -5.73 18.76 5.70
N LYS A 64 -6.76 18.42 6.47
CA LYS A 64 -7.71 19.38 7.03
C LYS A 64 -7.89 19.17 8.53
N HIS A 65 -8.46 20.15 9.21
CA HIS A 65 -9.03 19.95 10.54
C HIS A 65 -10.25 19.02 10.47
N LEU A 66 -10.69 18.49 11.61
CA LEU A 66 -11.84 17.59 11.67
C LEU A 66 -13.14 18.25 11.19
N ASP A 67 -13.25 19.57 11.35
CA ASP A 67 -14.34 20.40 10.85
C ASP A 67 -14.31 20.63 9.32
N GLY A 68 -13.26 20.17 8.63
CA GLY A 68 -13.10 20.31 7.18
C GLY A 68 -12.52 21.65 6.72
N SER A 69 -12.07 22.50 7.63
CA SER A 69 -11.31 23.71 7.30
C SER A 69 -9.82 23.43 7.11
N ASP A 70 -9.12 24.37 6.48
CA ASP A 70 -7.68 24.24 6.24
C ASP A 70 -6.86 24.71 7.46
N PRO A 71 -5.64 24.17 7.64
CA PRO A 71 -4.70 24.69 8.64
C PRO A 71 -4.31 26.14 8.35
N SER A 72 -3.99 26.89 9.41
CA SER A 72 -3.54 28.28 9.33
C SER A 72 -2.44 28.55 10.38
N THR A 73 -1.83 29.73 10.34
CA THR A 73 -0.86 30.16 11.36
C THR A 73 -1.47 30.20 12.76
N ASP A 74 -2.75 30.57 12.84
CA ASP A 74 -3.48 30.70 14.11
C ASP A 74 -4.08 29.36 14.57
N ARG A 75 -4.27 28.42 13.63
CA ARG A 75 -4.74 27.07 13.92
C ARG A 75 -3.95 26.02 13.12
N PRO A 76 -2.69 25.74 13.51
CA PRO A 76 -1.86 24.77 12.83
C PRO A 76 -2.23 23.32 13.16
N ILE A 77 -1.87 22.40 12.26
CA ILE A 77 -1.86 20.96 12.51
C ILE A 77 -0.42 20.52 12.73
N TYR A 78 -0.18 19.67 13.74
CA TYR A 78 1.16 19.22 14.10
C TYR A 78 1.37 17.75 13.76
N PHE A 79 2.54 17.44 13.21
CA PHE A 79 2.98 16.07 12.94
C PHE A 79 4.36 15.81 13.54
N LYS A 80 4.59 14.58 14.00
CA LYS A 80 5.94 14.12 14.33
C LYS A 80 6.61 13.60 13.06
N VAL A 81 7.71 14.21 12.65
CA VAL A 81 8.54 13.78 11.53
C VAL A 81 9.95 13.57 12.06
N GLY A 82 10.43 12.32 11.99
CA GLY A 82 11.64 11.88 12.68
C GLY A 82 11.61 12.23 14.16
N ASN A 83 12.62 13.01 14.59
CA ASN A 83 12.77 13.45 15.98
C ASN A 83 12.17 14.84 16.28
N SER A 84 11.44 15.44 15.34
CA SER A 84 10.91 16.81 15.47
C SER A 84 9.39 16.88 15.30
N ILE A 85 8.75 17.84 15.98
CA ILE A 85 7.37 18.23 15.70
C ILE A 85 7.39 19.32 14.62
N ARG A 86 6.58 19.13 13.58
CA ARG A 86 6.45 20.06 12.44
C ARG A 86 5.01 20.56 12.36
N ALA A 87 4.86 21.87 12.15
CA ALA A 87 3.57 22.52 12.03
C ALA A 87 3.20 22.72 10.56
N VAL A 88 1.95 22.44 10.22
CA VAL A 88 1.30 22.82 8.98
C VAL A 88 0.46 24.05 9.29
N THR A 89 0.90 25.21 8.81
CA THR A 89 0.32 26.53 9.11
C THR A 89 -0.42 27.15 7.93
N ALA A 90 -0.73 26.35 6.91
CA ALA A 90 -1.46 26.76 5.71
C ALA A 90 -2.15 25.52 5.10
N ALA A 91 -3.04 25.74 4.13
CA ALA A 91 -3.62 24.66 3.34
C ALA A 91 -2.52 23.76 2.74
N LEU A 92 -2.62 22.45 2.98
CA LEU A 92 -1.69 21.45 2.48
C LEU A 92 -2.45 20.41 1.66
N SER A 93 -2.14 20.36 0.37
CA SER A 93 -2.71 19.38 -0.56
C SER A 93 -1.64 18.82 -1.50
N LEU A 94 -1.95 17.64 -2.03
CA LEU A 94 -1.22 16.94 -3.07
C LEU A 94 -2.20 16.71 -4.23
N THR A 95 -1.79 17.05 -5.44
CA THR A 95 -2.49 16.68 -6.68
C THR A 95 -1.65 15.64 -7.40
N ILE A 96 -2.25 14.49 -7.69
CA ILE A 96 -1.68 13.47 -8.56
C ILE A 96 -2.45 13.54 -9.87
N ALA A 97 -1.78 14.09 -10.88
CA ALA A 97 -2.38 14.31 -12.18
C ALA A 97 -2.82 12.99 -12.84
N ASP A 98 -3.85 13.09 -13.68
CA ASP A 98 -4.20 12.05 -14.64
C ASP A 98 -3.14 11.92 -15.77
N GLY A 99 -3.41 11.08 -16.76
CA GLY A 99 -2.56 10.96 -17.96
C GLY A 99 -1.25 10.20 -17.78
N THR A 100 -0.90 9.78 -16.55
CA THR A 100 0.30 8.96 -16.27
C THR A 100 -0.08 7.67 -15.55
N ASN A 101 0.58 6.56 -15.89
CA ASN A 101 0.49 5.28 -15.16
C ASN A 101 1.17 5.36 -13.78
N THR A 102 0.69 6.26 -12.92
CA THR A 102 1.32 6.55 -11.64
C THR A 102 1.24 5.34 -10.71
N PHE A 103 2.33 5.04 -10.01
CA PHE A 103 2.48 3.87 -9.13
C PHE A 103 2.29 2.50 -9.82
N ASN A 104 2.41 2.47 -11.14
CA ASN A 104 2.04 1.33 -11.99
C ASN A 104 0.56 0.91 -11.87
N MET A 105 -0.33 1.79 -11.37
CA MET A 105 -1.74 1.44 -11.09
C MET A 105 -2.62 1.31 -12.32
N GLY A 106 -2.22 1.88 -13.46
CA GLY A 106 -2.88 1.76 -14.76
C GLY A 106 -2.33 0.63 -15.62
N SER A 107 -1.56 -0.29 -15.05
CA SER A 107 -1.07 -1.50 -15.72
C SER A 107 -2.19 -2.52 -15.95
N PRO A 108 -2.03 -3.49 -16.88
CA PRO A 108 -2.99 -4.57 -17.06
C PRO A 108 -3.34 -5.32 -15.76
N GLU A 109 -2.39 -5.37 -14.82
CA GLU A 109 -2.52 -6.04 -13.54
C GLU A 109 -3.43 -5.31 -12.54
N LEU A 110 -3.46 -3.99 -12.58
CA LEU A 110 -4.02 -3.17 -11.50
C LEU A 110 -5.05 -2.14 -11.99
N GLY A 111 -5.06 -1.84 -13.28
CA GLY A 111 -5.92 -0.83 -13.87
C GLY A 111 -7.40 -1.16 -13.66
N GLY A 112 -8.16 -0.16 -13.22
CA GLY A 112 -9.57 -0.29 -12.88
C GLY A 112 -9.83 -1.07 -11.59
N LYS A 113 -8.80 -1.40 -10.80
CA LYS A 113 -8.95 -1.99 -9.46
C LYS A 113 -8.72 -0.93 -8.40
N GLU A 114 -9.53 -0.97 -7.34
CA GLU A 114 -9.30 -0.16 -6.15
C GLU A 114 -8.00 -0.63 -5.47
N GLN A 115 -7.09 0.30 -5.20
CA GLN A 115 -5.83 0.06 -4.50
C GLN A 115 -5.75 0.92 -3.24
N ASP A 116 -4.98 0.47 -2.26
CA ASP A 116 -4.65 1.27 -1.08
C ASP A 116 -3.39 2.10 -1.34
N LEU A 117 -3.48 3.39 -1.02
CA LEU A 117 -2.39 4.36 -1.07
C LEU A 117 -2.10 4.87 0.34
N PHE A 118 -0.85 4.78 0.77
CA PHE A 118 -0.38 5.29 2.05
C PHE A 118 0.05 6.74 1.92
N LEU A 119 -0.36 7.54 2.91
CA LEU A 119 -0.04 8.96 2.96
C LEU A 119 1.06 9.23 3.96
N TYR A 120 1.92 10.15 3.59
CA TYR A 120 3.07 10.54 4.38
C TYR A 120 3.13 12.05 4.52
N VAL A 121 3.62 12.51 5.66
CA VAL A 121 4.13 13.87 5.81
C VAL A 121 5.65 13.82 5.88
N GLY A 122 6.31 14.67 5.10
CA GLY A 122 7.76 14.87 5.14
C GLY A 122 8.10 16.27 5.60
N TYR A 123 9.36 16.50 5.96
CA TYR A 123 9.87 17.85 6.21
C TYR A 123 11.03 18.16 5.26
N ARG A 124 10.82 19.13 4.39
CA ARG A 124 11.83 19.58 3.44
C ARG A 124 12.67 20.68 4.07
N ALA A 125 13.91 20.34 4.44
CA ALA A 125 14.81 21.26 5.13
C ALA A 125 15.09 22.53 4.29
N ALA A 126 15.26 22.38 2.98
CA ALA A 126 15.61 23.48 2.07
C ALA A 126 14.59 24.63 2.04
N SER A 127 13.29 24.31 2.20
CA SER A 127 12.20 25.30 2.22
C SER A 127 11.56 25.45 3.60
N SER A 128 12.09 24.77 4.62
CA SER A 128 11.53 24.73 5.97
C SER A 128 10.03 24.43 6.01
N ALA A 129 9.56 23.52 5.15
CA ALA A 129 8.13 23.29 4.93
C ALA A 129 7.77 21.80 5.08
N VAL A 130 6.54 21.56 5.54
CA VAL A 130 5.93 20.22 5.51
C VAL A 130 5.47 19.90 4.09
N VAL A 131 5.74 18.67 3.65
CA VAL A 131 5.35 18.14 2.35
C VAL A 131 4.37 16.99 2.56
N LEU A 132 3.35 16.87 1.70
CA LEU A 132 2.47 15.72 1.66
C LEU A 132 2.93 14.78 0.55
N LEU A 133 3.03 13.48 0.86
CA LEU A 133 3.36 12.44 -0.10
C LEU A 133 2.33 11.31 -0.10
N CYS A 134 2.29 10.57 -1.19
CA CYS A 134 1.41 9.43 -1.40
C CYS A 134 2.17 8.32 -2.13
N SER A 135 2.08 7.09 -1.65
CA SER A 135 2.72 5.92 -2.26
C SER A 135 1.91 4.66 -2.04
N ARG A 136 2.15 3.61 -2.83
CA ARG A 136 1.57 2.27 -2.59
C ARG A 136 2.30 1.48 -1.50
N VAL A 137 3.49 1.91 -1.06
CA VAL A 137 4.26 1.21 -0.02
C VAL A 137 4.10 1.86 1.36
N PRO A 138 3.99 1.08 2.44
CA PRO A 138 3.75 1.60 3.80
C PRO A 138 5.00 1.81 4.67
N TYR A 139 6.18 1.38 4.25
CA TYR A 139 7.32 1.17 5.15
C TYR A 139 8.39 2.28 5.18
N ALA A 140 8.23 3.35 4.39
CA ALA A 140 9.27 4.37 4.23
C ALA A 140 9.47 5.22 5.49
N ASN A 141 10.73 5.55 5.77
CA ASN A 141 11.13 6.50 6.82
C ASN A 141 11.94 7.69 6.26
N LEU A 142 12.57 7.50 5.10
CA LEU A 142 13.24 8.56 4.32
C LEU A 142 12.63 8.65 2.93
N TYR A 143 12.72 9.80 2.27
CA TYR A 143 12.28 9.92 0.88
C TYR A 143 13.06 8.98 -0.06
N SER A 144 14.32 8.65 0.23
CA SER A 144 15.12 7.68 -0.51
C SER A 144 14.59 6.24 -0.46
N ASP A 145 13.65 5.91 0.43
CA ASP A 145 13.01 4.59 0.44
C ASP A 145 12.02 4.41 -0.73
N PHE A 146 11.65 5.50 -1.40
CA PHE A 146 10.75 5.49 -2.56
C PHE A 146 11.52 5.57 -3.88
N SER A 147 10.86 5.14 -4.96
CA SER A 147 11.31 5.48 -6.30
C SER A 147 11.02 6.94 -6.63
N ALA A 148 11.89 7.56 -7.44
CA ALA A 148 11.65 8.87 -8.04
C ALA A 148 10.88 8.80 -9.37
N THR A 149 10.66 7.60 -9.91
CA THR A 149 10.04 7.38 -11.22
C THR A 149 8.54 7.15 -11.07
N ALA A 150 7.71 8.06 -11.60
CA ALA A 150 6.26 8.05 -11.42
C ALA A 150 5.56 6.73 -11.76
N THR A 151 6.08 5.98 -12.75
CA THR A 151 5.49 4.73 -13.23
C THR A 151 5.93 3.48 -12.47
N VAL A 152 6.75 3.62 -11.44
CA VAL A 152 7.20 2.51 -10.59
C VAL A 152 6.25 2.35 -9.42
N ASP A 153 5.96 1.11 -9.02
CA ASP A 153 5.06 0.73 -7.93
C ASP A 153 5.46 1.30 -6.56
N THR A 154 6.74 1.56 -6.32
CA THR A 154 7.28 2.16 -5.09
C THR A 154 7.46 3.69 -5.17
N TYR A 155 6.94 4.34 -6.22
CA TYR A 155 6.98 5.79 -6.35
C TYR A 155 6.26 6.50 -5.20
N ALA A 156 6.74 7.68 -4.81
CA ALA A 156 6.00 8.61 -3.96
C ALA A 156 5.68 9.88 -4.72
N ALA A 157 4.39 10.11 -4.99
CA ALA A 157 3.90 11.41 -5.44
C ALA A 157 4.02 12.41 -4.30
N PHE A 158 4.30 13.67 -4.60
CA PHE A 158 4.60 14.70 -3.59
C PHE A 158 3.97 16.04 -3.97
N SER A 159 3.60 16.84 -2.96
CA SER A 159 3.10 18.20 -3.18
C SER A 159 4.22 19.17 -3.56
N THR A 160 5.45 18.88 -3.11
CA THR A 160 6.68 19.59 -3.46
C THR A 160 7.84 18.63 -3.31
N ALA A 161 8.76 18.58 -4.27
CA ALA A 161 9.83 17.57 -4.32
C ALA A 161 10.72 17.59 -3.05
N PRO A 162 10.73 16.52 -2.23
CA PRO A 162 11.65 16.36 -1.11
C PRO A 162 13.07 16.02 -1.60
N ALA A 163 14.07 16.22 -0.74
CA ALA A 163 15.40 15.65 -0.92
C ALA A 163 15.44 14.19 -0.45
N SER A 164 16.35 13.38 -0.99
CA SER A 164 16.47 11.96 -0.65
C SER A 164 16.71 11.69 0.85
N THR A 165 17.32 12.65 1.56
CA THR A 165 17.60 12.58 3.00
C THR A 165 16.47 13.09 3.88
N ASP A 166 15.39 13.63 3.30
CA ASP A 166 14.28 14.16 4.09
C ASP A 166 13.52 13.01 4.77
N GLU A 167 13.27 13.17 6.07
CA GLU A 167 12.48 12.24 6.87
C GLU A 167 10.99 12.31 6.49
N VAL A 168 10.32 11.15 6.49
CA VAL A 168 8.89 11.03 6.26
C VAL A 168 8.22 10.21 7.36
N ALA A 169 6.94 10.48 7.60
CA ALA A 169 6.12 9.74 8.56
C ALA A 169 4.78 9.36 7.93
N ASN A 170 4.42 8.09 7.99
CA ASN A 170 3.11 7.60 7.55
C ASN A 170 2.02 8.16 8.47
N ILE A 171 0.95 8.72 7.88
CA ILE A 171 -0.17 9.35 8.58
C ILE A 171 -1.52 8.72 8.24
N GLY A 172 -1.58 7.72 7.37
CA GLY A 172 -2.85 7.14 6.99
C GLY A 172 -2.84 6.44 5.65
N ARG A 173 -4.04 6.07 5.22
CA ARG A 173 -4.28 5.32 3.99
C ARG A 173 -5.58 5.74 3.35
N VAL A 174 -5.59 5.79 2.03
CA VAL A 174 -6.76 6.10 1.22
C VAL A 174 -6.87 5.12 0.07
N ALA A 175 -8.09 4.72 -0.25
CA ALA A 175 -8.35 3.92 -1.45
C ALA A 175 -8.57 4.80 -2.68
N ALA A 176 -7.97 4.42 -3.81
CA ALA A 176 -8.19 5.08 -5.09
C ALA A 176 -8.08 4.06 -6.24
N THR A 177 -8.65 4.40 -7.39
CA THR A 177 -8.55 3.61 -8.62
C THR A 177 -8.00 4.46 -9.75
N LEU A 178 -7.05 3.92 -10.51
CA LEU A 178 -6.57 4.49 -11.76
C LEU A 178 -7.10 3.64 -12.92
N SER A 179 -7.62 4.25 -13.99
CA SER A 179 -8.18 3.49 -15.11
C SER A 179 -7.12 2.74 -15.93
N LEU A 180 -7.50 1.61 -16.53
CA LEU A 180 -6.71 0.89 -17.53
C LEU A 180 -6.91 1.54 -18.93
N VAL A 181 -6.57 2.82 -19.06
CA VAL A 181 -6.67 3.53 -20.35
C VAL A 181 -5.35 4.25 -20.60
N ALA A 182 -4.55 3.66 -21.49
CA ALA A 182 -3.14 4.02 -21.70
C ALA A 182 -2.88 5.50 -22.06
N THR A 183 -3.90 6.23 -22.49
CA THR A 183 -3.78 7.63 -22.92
C THR A 183 -4.40 8.62 -21.93
N SER A 184 -5.18 8.17 -20.95
CA SER A 184 -5.91 9.08 -20.06
C SER A 184 -5.74 8.81 -18.58
N TYR A 185 -5.57 7.55 -18.15
CA TYR A 185 -5.31 7.18 -16.75
C TYR A 185 -6.11 8.02 -15.74
N LEU A 186 -7.43 7.85 -15.74
CA LEU A 186 -8.36 8.68 -14.99
C LEU A 186 -8.43 8.22 -13.53
N TRP A 187 -8.33 9.14 -12.58
CA TRP A 187 -8.53 8.84 -11.17
C TRP A 187 -10.00 8.77 -10.80
N THR A 188 -10.32 7.82 -9.92
CA THR A 188 -11.61 7.76 -9.22
C THR A 188 -11.39 7.39 -7.77
N VAL A 189 -12.32 7.81 -6.91
CA VAL A 189 -12.33 7.48 -5.48
C VAL A 189 -13.64 6.78 -5.14
N PRO A 190 -13.61 5.77 -4.25
CA PRO A 190 -14.82 5.09 -3.80
C PRO A 190 -15.58 5.95 -2.79
N THR A 191 -16.77 5.49 -2.40
CA THR A 191 -17.40 5.96 -1.17
C THR A 191 -16.54 5.58 0.03
N TYR A 192 -16.13 6.57 0.80
CA TYR A 192 -15.26 6.34 1.95
C TYR A 192 -16.02 5.88 3.19
N THR A 193 -15.40 4.93 3.87
CA THR A 193 -15.78 4.36 5.17
C THR A 193 -14.51 4.14 5.98
N ASN A 194 -14.64 3.73 7.24
CA ASN A 194 -13.48 3.36 8.07
C ASN A 194 -12.69 2.16 7.52
N LYS A 195 -13.18 1.46 6.48
CA LYS A 195 -12.44 0.38 5.82
C LYS A 195 -11.39 0.92 4.85
N ASN A 196 -11.75 1.89 4.04
CA ASN A 196 -10.99 2.34 2.86
C ASN A 196 -10.46 3.79 2.97
N LEU A 197 -10.73 4.46 4.09
CA LEU A 197 -10.08 5.70 4.50
C LEU A 197 -9.64 5.58 5.96
N ILE A 198 -8.33 5.57 6.19
CA ILE A 198 -7.70 5.43 7.50
C ILE A 198 -7.01 6.74 7.85
N GLN A 199 -7.44 7.33 8.95
CA GLN A 199 -7.00 8.65 9.43
C GLN A 199 -5.83 8.57 10.43
N TYR A 200 -5.13 7.43 10.50
CA TYR A 200 -4.05 7.17 11.44
C TYR A 200 -2.96 6.31 10.80
N PRO A 201 -1.71 6.37 11.30
CA PRO A 201 -0.62 5.57 10.77
C PRO A 201 -0.99 4.08 10.71
N ILE A 202 -0.88 3.49 9.52
CA ILE A 202 -1.19 2.08 9.27
C ILE A 202 -0.16 1.54 8.28
N PHE A 203 0.28 0.31 8.51
CA PHE A 203 1.43 -0.26 7.80
C PHE A 203 1.09 -1.49 6.96
N ASN A 204 -0.20 -1.73 6.75
CA ASN A 204 -0.68 -2.81 5.93
C ASN A 204 -1.82 -2.35 5.02
N THR A 205 -1.98 -3.03 3.89
CA THR A 205 -3.16 -2.85 3.04
C THR A 205 -4.30 -3.69 3.57
N ARG A 206 -5.49 -3.52 3.00
CA ARG A 206 -6.51 -4.56 2.98
C ARG A 206 -6.05 -5.70 2.06
N GLN A 207 -6.81 -6.79 2.05
CA GLN A 207 -6.76 -7.72 0.95
C GLN A 207 -7.30 -7.04 -0.32
N LEU A 208 -6.44 -6.89 -1.32
CA LEU A 208 -6.73 -6.24 -2.59
C LEU A 208 -6.74 -7.27 -3.71
N THR A 209 -7.50 -6.99 -4.78
CA THR A 209 -7.49 -7.81 -5.99
C THR A 209 -6.49 -7.27 -6.99
N TRP A 210 -5.96 -8.17 -7.82
CA TRP A 210 -5.14 -7.84 -8.97
C TRP A 210 -5.37 -8.89 -10.07
N SER A 211 -4.97 -8.59 -11.30
CA SER A 211 -5.17 -9.43 -12.49
C SER A 211 -3.83 -9.96 -13.00
N PRO A 212 -3.39 -11.17 -12.62
CA PRO A 212 -2.14 -11.73 -13.11
C PRO A 212 -2.07 -11.76 -14.64
N VAL A 213 -0.96 -11.28 -15.20
CA VAL A 213 -0.63 -11.46 -16.62
C VAL A 213 0.16 -12.75 -16.76
N TRP A 214 -0.38 -13.69 -17.53
CA TRP A 214 0.15 -15.05 -17.65
C TRP A 214 1.11 -15.20 -18.83
N THR A 215 2.12 -16.05 -18.64
CA THR A 215 3.00 -16.56 -19.68
C THR A 215 2.78 -18.06 -19.82
N ASN A 216 2.61 -18.55 -21.05
CA ASN A 216 2.37 -19.96 -21.40
C ASN A 216 1.11 -20.61 -20.78
N LEU A 217 0.17 -19.78 -20.30
CA LEU A 217 -1.15 -20.22 -19.86
C LEU A 217 -2.20 -19.35 -20.56
N THR A 218 -3.13 -20.01 -21.25
CA THR A 218 -4.38 -19.41 -21.72
C THR A 218 -5.47 -19.80 -20.73
N VAL A 219 -6.07 -18.83 -20.03
CA VAL A 219 -7.16 -19.10 -19.09
C VAL A 219 -8.46 -19.43 -19.83
N GLY A 220 -8.71 -18.84 -21.01
CA GLY A 220 -9.92 -19.11 -21.78
C GLY A 220 -11.20 -18.74 -21.00
N ASN A 221 -12.15 -19.67 -20.93
CA ASN A 221 -13.38 -19.55 -20.13
C ASN A 221 -13.24 -20.05 -18.67
N GLY A 222 -12.01 -20.29 -18.21
CA GLY A 222 -11.71 -20.58 -16.81
C GLY A 222 -11.88 -19.35 -15.91
N THR A 223 -11.66 -19.54 -14.61
CA THR A 223 -11.72 -18.46 -13.61
C THR A 223 -10.35 -18.24 -12.98
N VAL A 224 -10.07 -16.99 -12.61
CA VAL A 224 -8.89 -16.61 -11.83
C VAL A 224 -9.34 -15.79 -10.64
N THR A 225 -8.92 -16.22 -9.46
CA THR A 225 -9.08 -15.51 -8.21
C THR A 225 -7.70 -15.15 -7.69
N ALA A 226 -7.36 -13.87 -7.67
CA ALA A 226 -6.04 -13.40 -7.26
C ALA A 226 -6.14 -12.23 -6.28
N TYR A 227 -5.45 -12.39 -5.14
CA TYR A 227 -5.41 -11.40 -4.08
C TYR A 227 -3.98 -11.13 -3.62
N TYR A 228 -3.78 -9.95 -3.06
CA TYR A 228 -2.55 -9.62 -2.36
C TYR A 228 -2.81 -8.75 -1.12
N GLU A 229 -1.85 -8.76 -0.21
CA GLU A 229 -1.79 -7.87 0.94
C GLU A 229 -0.34 -7.44 1.16
N ILE A 230 -0.12 -6.17 1.51
CA ILE A 230 1.17 -5.68 1.97
C ILE A 230 1.11 -5.57 3.49
N ASN A 231 2.15 -6.05 4.17
CA ASN A 231 2.42 -5.76 5.57
C ASN A 231 3.88 -5.32 5.70
N MET A 232 4.09 -4.05 6.02
CA MET A 232 5.41 -3.42 6.02
C MET A 232 6.10 -3.62 4.66
N ARG A 233 7.28 -4.27 4.63
CA ARG A 233 8.05 -4.57 3.42
C ARG A 233 7.71 -5.91 2.78
N GLN A 234 6.64 -6.59 3.21
CA GLN A 234 6.28 -7.91 2.71
C GLN A 234 5.00 -7.83 1.88
N CYS A 235 5.00 -8.45 0.71
CA CYS A 235 3.82 -8.68 -0.11
C CYS A 235 3.45 -10.17 -0.03
N LYS A 236 2.26 -10.48 0.51
CA LYS A 236 1.64 -11.80 0.43
C LYS A 236 0.74 -11.85 -0.81
N VAL A 237 0.83 -12.93 -1.57
CA VAL A 237 -0.04 -13.19 -2.72
C VAL A 237 -0.74 -14.54 -2.58
N PHE A 238 -1.94 -14.61 -3.15
CA PHE A 238 -2.71 -15.83 -3.33
C PHE A 238 -3.26 -15.82 -4.76
N VAL A 239 -3.17 -16.94 -5.45
CA VAL A 239 -3.78 -17.13 -6.77
C VAL A 239 -4.42 -18.52 -6.83
N ASP A 240 -5.65 -18.56 -7.32
CA ASP A 240 -6.38 -19.77 -7.65
C ASP A 240 -6.89 -19.66 -9.08
N ILE A 241 -6.62 -20.66 -9.89
CA ILE A 241 -7.07 -20.77 -11.28
C ILE A 241 -7.88 -22.04 -11.39
N VAL A 242 -9.09 -21.95 -11.95
CA VAL A 242 -9.88 -23.14 -12.33
C VAL A 242 -10.02 -23.15 -13.84
N PHE A 243 -9.64 -24.26 -14.46
CA PHE A 243 -9.63 -24.42 -15.89
C PHE A 243 -11.07 -24.57 -16.41
N GLY A 244 -11.36 -23.87 -17.50
CA GLY A 244 -12.53 -24.11 -18.33
C GLY A 244 -12.17 -24.97 -19.53
N SER A 245 -13.17 -25.24 -20.38
CA SER A 245 -13.00 -26.06 -21.59
C SER A 245 -12.10 -25.44 -22.66
N THR A 246 -11.78 -24.16 -22.57
CA THR A 246 -10.87 -23.46 -23.50
C THR A 246 -9.56 -23.01 -22.83
N SER A 247 -9.29 -23.47 -21.60
CA SER A 247 -8.01 -23.25 -20.94
C SER A 247 -6.92 -24.17 -21.53
N SER A 248 -5.68 -23.71 -21.57
CA SER A 248 -4.56 -24.53 -22.05
C SER A 248 -3.21 -24.05 -21.53
N ILE A 249 -2.27 -24.99 -21.40
CA ILE A 249 -0.87 -24.75 -21.04
C ILE A 249 0.02 -25.10 -22.23
N SER A 250 0.90 -24.17 -22.62
CA SER A 250 1.83 -24.34 -23.75
C SER A 250 3.28 -24.54 -23.34
N GLY A 251 3.59 -24.46 -22.04
CA GLY A 251 4.95 -24.58 -21.50
C GLY A 251 5.02 -24.20 -20.02
N GLY A 252 6.22 -23.90 -19.53
CA GLY A 252 6.42 -23.47 -18.15
C GLY A 252 5.62 -22.21 -17.82
N ILE A 253 4.73 -22.29 -16.84
CA ILE A 253 3.78 -21.24 -16.50
C ILE A 253 4.44 -20.23 -15.56
N ALA A 254 4.30 -18.96 -15.91
CA ALA A 254 4.61 -17.86 -15.02
C ALA A 254 3.49 -16.81 -15.05
N HIS A 255 3.44 -15.98 -14.03
CA HIS A 255 2.61 -14.79 -14.02
C HIS A 255 3.32 -13.61 -13.38
N THR A 256 2.78 -12.41 -13.61
CA THR A 256 3.33 -11.18 -13.02
C THR A 256 3.11 -11.11 -11.50
N THR A 257 3.58 -10.06 -10.84
CA THR A 257 3.29 -9.81 -9.41
C THR A 257 2.77 -8.38 -9.23
N PRO A 258 1.97 -8.09 -8.18
CA PRO A 258 1.41 -6.75 -7.97
C PRO A 258 2.46 -5.68 -7.59
N PHE A 259 3.64 -6.13 -7.14
CA PHE A 259 4.82 -5.33 -6.82
C PHE A 259 6.08 -6.01 -7.32
N ALA A 260 7.11 -5.21 -7.60
CA ALA A 260 8.45 -5.71 -7.82
C ALA A 260 9.06 -6.25 -6.52
N ARG A 261 9.86 -7.31 -6.62
CA ARG A 261 10.62 -7.85 -5.48
C ARG A 261 11.79 -6.94 -5.12
N SER A 262 12.13 -6.95 -3.84
CA SER A 262 13.33 -6.32 -3.31
C SER A 262 14.61 -6.91 -3.92
N SER A 263 15.62 -6.06 -4.12
CA SER A 263 16.95 -6.49 -4.59
C SER A 263 17.69 -7.42 -3.63
N VAL A 264 17.22 -7.58 -2.39
CA VAL A 264 17.78 -8.51 -1.39
C VAL A 264 17.84 -9.97 -1.87
N TYR A 265 16.97 -10.36 -2.81
CA TYR A 265 16.95 -11.70 -3.38
C TYR A 265 18.08 -11.97 -4.38
N GLY A 266 18.80 -10.94 -4.83
CA GLY A 266 19.87 -11.07 -5.84
C GLY A 266 19.38 -11.62 -7.18
N SER A 267 20.24 -12.37 -7.87
CA SER A 267 19.94 -13.02 -9.16
C SER A 267 19.40 -14.45 -9.04
N ALA A 268 19.30 -14.99 -7.83
CA ALA A 268 18.88 -16.38 -7.61
C ALA A 268 17.36 -16.53 -7.71
N THR A 269 16.94 -17.68 -8.24
CA THR A 269 15.55 -18.17 -8.11
C THR A 269 15.32 -18.59 -6.65
N GLN A 270 14.21 -18.12 -6.07
CA GLN A 270 13.85 -18.40 -4.68
C GLN A 270 12.49 -19.08 -4.61
N GLN A 271 12.39 -20.16 -3.87
CA GLN A 271 11.09 -20.79 -3.59
C GLN A 271 10.35 -19.97 -2.53
N LEU A 272 9.13 -19.51 -2.86
CA LEU A 272 8.34 -18.66 -1.98
C LEU A 272 7.21 -19.38 -1.25
N GLY A 273 6.83 -20.57 -1.72
CA GLY A 273 5.68 -21.26 -1.18
C GLY A 273 5.34 -22.52 -1.95
N VAL A 274 4.30 -23.20 -1.49
CA VAL A 274 3.75 -24.40 -2.10
C VAL A 274 2.64 -24.04 -3.09
N ALA A 275 2.50 -24.89 -4.10
CA ALA A 275 1.39 -24.87 -5.04
C ALA A 275 0.67 -26.22 -4.96
N ARG A 276 -0.64 -26.21 -5.14
CA ARG A 276 -1.47 -27.38 -5.34
C ARG A 276 -1.90 -27.41 -6.80
N LEU A 277 -1.64 -28.54 -7.44
CA LEU A 277 -2.01 -28.81 -8.83
C LEU A 277 -3.06 -29.92 -8.80
N LEU A 278 -4.32 -29.62 -9.12
CA LEU A 278 -5.44 -30.54 -8.96
C LEU A 278 -5.95 -31.03 -10.31
N ASP A 279 -5.94 -32.34 -10.49
CA ASP A 279 -6.68 -33.07 -11.53
C ASP A 279 -8.06 -33.42 -10.99
N SER A 280 -9.08 -32.69 -11.46
CA SER A 280 -10.40 -32.73 -10.86
C SER A 280 -11.06 -34.09 -11.03
N GLY A 281 -11.25 -34.79 -9.91
CA GLY A 281 -11.84 -36.13 -9.88
C GLY A 281 -10.82 -37.26 -9.96
N THR A 282 -9.53 -36.95 -10.13
CA THR A 282 -8.47 -37.97 -10.30
C THR A 282 -7.42 -37.91 -9.18
N ALA A 283 -6.66 -36.82 -9.08
CA ALA A 283 -5.48 -36.75 -8.21
C ALA A 283 -5.08 -35.31 -7.84
N GLY A 284 -4.30 -35.17 -6.77
CA GLY A 284 -3.63 -33.91 -6.42
C GLY A 284 -2.11 -34.07 -6.46
N PHE A 285 -1.43 -33.09 -7.05
CA PHE A 285 0.02 -33.05 -7.15
C PHE A 285 0.57 -31.85 -6.37
N ALA A 286 1.76 -32.03 -5.80
CA ALA A 286 2.49 -30.96 -5.13
C ALA A 286 3.28 -30.15 -6.15
N GLY A 287 3.28 -28.83 -5.98
CA GLY A 287 4.13 -27.91 -6.70
C GLY A 287 4.77 -26.91 -5.75
N VAL A 288 5.65 -26.09 -6.28
CA VAL A 288 6.20 -24.93 -5.57
C VAL A 288 6.12 -23.68 -6.44
N THR A 289 6.01 -22.54 -5.79
CA THR A 289 6.07 -21.23 -6.43
C THR A 289 7.47 -20.68 -6.32
N GLN A 290 8.02 -20.19 -7.42
CA GLN A 290 9.36 -19.64 -7.52
C GLN A 290 9.34 -18.17 -7.96
N LEU A 291 10.14 -17.34 -7.32
CA LEU A 291 10.40 -15.97 -7.72
C LEU A 291 11.60 -15.92 -8.67
N ASN A 292 11.31 -15.76 -9.96
CA ASN A 292 12.29 -15.91 -11.04
C ASN A 292 12.87 -14.58 -11.54
N SER A 293 12.11 -13.50 -11.46
CA SER A 293 12.56 -12.17 -11.84
C SER A 293 11.97 -11.12 -10.90
N SER A 294 12.21 -9.84 -11.19
CA SER A 294 11.71 -8.74 -10.39
C SER A 294 10.19 -8.81 -10.18
N ASN A 295 9.43 -9.15 -11.22
CA ASN A 295 7.96 -9.08 -11.20
C ASN A 295 7.33 -10.38 -11.69
N SER A 296 7.95 -11.54 -11.47
CA SER A 296 7.42 -12.81 -11.99
C SER A 296 7.54 -13.98 -11.03
N LEU A 297 6.41 -14.66 -10.85
CA LEU A 297 6.32 -15.95 -10.18
C LEU A 297 6.12 -17.06 -11.20
N THR A 298 6.82 -18.17 -11.02
CA THR A 298 6.68 -19.38 -11.83
C THR A 298 6.17 -20.51 -10.95
N ILE A 299 5.28 -21.30 -11.50
CA ILE A 299 4.69 -22.46 -10.83
C ILE A 299 5.33 -23.71 -11.46
N ILE A 300 5.84 -24.59 -10.62
CA ILE A 300 6.53 -25.81 -11.04
C ILE A 300 6.00 -27.01 -10.24
N ALA A 301 5.93 -28.17 -10.90
CA ALA A 301 5.55 -29.41 -10.24
C ALA A 301 6.75 -30.00 -9.48
N GLN A 302 6.47 -30.67 -8.36
CA GLN A 302 7.45 -31.53 -7.69
C GLN A 302 7.27 -32.97 -8.17
N ASN A 303 8.37 -33.59 -8.59
CA ASN A 303 8.39 -34.97 -9.03
C ASN A 303 9.33 -35.77 -8.12
N ALA A 304 8.94 -36.99 -7.80
CA ALA A 304 9.76 -37.92 -7.04
C ALA A 304 10.73 -38.63 -7.99
N GLY A 305 12.02 -38.36 -7.85
CA GLY A 305 13.07 -38.92 -8.69
C GLY A 305 14.07 -39.70 -7.88
N SER A 306 13.91 -41.01 -7.86
CA SER A 306 14.77 -41.89 -7.07
C SER A 306 14.76 -41.45 -5.59
N THR A 307 15.91 -41.09 -5.02
CA THR A 307 16.05 -40.74 -3.59
C THR A 307 15.58 -39.33 -3.23
N TYR A 308 15.52 -38.39 -4.18
CA TYR A 308 15.25 -36.97 -3.90
C TYR A 308 14.08 -36.42 -4.72
N LEU A 309 13.43 -35.39 -4.19
CA LEU A 309 12.46 -34.59 -4.96
C LEU A 309 13.21 -33.69 -5.93
N PHE A 310 12.70 -33.60 -7.15
CA PHE A 310 13.17 -32.65 -8.15
C PHE A 310 12.00 -31.82 -8.68
N THR A 311 12.33 -30.70 -9.30
CA THR A 311 11.36 -29.77 -9.86
C THR A 311 11.21 -30.00 -11.36
N ALA A 312 9.99 -30.02 -11.86
CA ALA A 312 9.68 -30.09 -13.28
C ALA A 312 8.84 -28.88 -13.70
N SER A 313 9.20 -28.26 -14.83
CA SER A 313 8.35 -27.22 -15.43
C SER A 313 6.98 -27.80 -15.79
N LEU A 314 5.93 -27.04 -15.52
CA LEU A 314 4.60 -27.39 -16.01
C LEU A 314 4.58 -27.42 -17.54
N SER A 315 3.73 -28.27 -18.08
CA SER A 315 3.46 -28.36 -19.52
C SER A 315 2.06 -28.93 -19.73
N SER A 316 1.64 -29.11 -20.99
CA SER A 316 0.36 -29.73 -21.31
C SER A 316 0.20 -31.15 -20.76
N THR A 317 1.29 -31.83 -20.38
CA THR A 317 1.28 -33.21 -19.84
C THR A 317 1.97 -33.35 -18.48
N VAL A 318 2.40 -32.25 -17.86
CA VAL A 318 3.10 -32.27 -16.56
C VAL A 318 2.39 -31.33 -15.57
N PRO A 319 2.01 -31.82 -14.37
CA PRO A 319 2.15 -33.19 -13.88
C PRO A 319 1.08 -34.15 -14.44
N MET A 320 0.03 -33.62 -15.05
CA MET A 320 -1.02 -34.37 -15.72
C MET A 320 -1.41 -33.71 -17.05
N THR A 321 -2.31 -34.36 -17.80
CA THR A 321 -3.00 -33.72 -18.91
C THR A 321 -4.08 -32.79 -18.35
N TRP A 322 -3.93 -31.49 -18.59
CA TRP A 322 -4.85 -30.49 -18.07
C TRP A 322 -6.16 -30.46 -18.87
N THR A 323 -7.29 -30.51 -18.16
CA THR A 323 -8.64 -30.53 -18.70
C THR A 323 -9.56 -29.55 -17.95
N THR A 324 -10.86 -29.65 -18.17
CA THR A 324 -11.84 -28.75 -17.52
C THR A 324 -11.96 -29.07 -16.04
N SER A 325 -12.13 -28.02 -15.22
CA SER A 325 -12.23 -28.09 -13.75
C SER A 325 -10.94 -28.42 -13.01
N ASP A 326 -9.85 -28.74 -13.70
CA ASP A 326 -8.52 -28.78 -13.09
C ASP A 326 -8.16 -27.42 -12.49
N SER A 327 -7.34 -27.42 -11.45
CA SER A 327 -7.01 -26.17 -10.77
C SER A 327 -5.54 -26.04 -10.39
N ILE A 328 -5.09 -24.80 -10.34
CA ILE A 328 -3.77 -24.41 -9.84
C ILE A 328 -4.01 -23.40 -8.73
N THR A 329 -3.66 -23.76 -7.50
CA THR A 329 -3.75 -22.86 -6.34
C THR A 329 -2.37 -22.69 -5.74
N HIS A 330 -1.95 -21.45 -5.49
CA HIS A 330 -0.70 -21.21 -4.77
C HIS A 330 -0.74 -19.93 -3.95
N GLU A 331 0.11 -19.89 -2.94
CA GLU A 331 0.38 -18.70 -2.16
C GLU A 331 1.90 -18.49 -2.02
N GLY A 332 2.28 -17.25 -1.72
CA GLY A 332 3.66 -16.90 -1.49
C GLY A 332 3.79 -15.56 -0.79
N ASN A 333 4.95 -15.33 -0.19
CA ASN A 333 5.30 -14.08 0.46
C ASN A 333 6.71 -13.66 0.06
N TYR A 334 6.89 -12.40 -0.31
CA TYR A 334 8.18 -11.86 -0.69
C TYR A 334 8.39 -10.44 -0.18
N PHE A 335 9.65 -10.04 -0.04
CA PHE A 335 10.02 -8.67 0.26
C PHE A 335 9.90 -7.79 -0.99
N ILE A 336 9.36 -6.59 -0.83
CA ILE A 336 9.30 -5.51 -1.82
C ILE A 336 10.33 -4.42 -1.49
#